data_AF-A0A842UKB4-F1
#
_entry.id   AF-A0A842UKB4-F1
#
_cell.length_a   1.000
_cell.length_b   1.000
_cell.length_c   1.000
_cell.angle_alpha   90.00
_cell.angle_beta   90.00
_cell.angle_gamma   90.00
#
_symmetry.space_group_name_H-M   'P 1'
#
loop_
_entity.id
_entity.type
_entity.pdbx_description
1 polymer ?
#
loop_
_entity_poly.entity_id
_entity_poly.type
_entity_poly.pdbx_seq_one_letter_code
_entity_poly.pdbx_strand_id
1 'polypeptide(L)'
;MSKFRNNNGQLLTMTLLLELSRDKDRALYSISREGVEGYPNLFQAYMEMEDFTEYEFATRFFESYQHWKRICKQDYFAPIISEWREELELKVKARNLKSLINKAESDSGVAKYLLGNSWVDKAQEKNKVPNLRGRPSKEEIKKHLTLITNENKQIDDDYERIKQSS
;
A
#
# COMPACT_ATOMS: atom_id res chain seq x y z
N MET A 1 -21.85 -12.56 -24.85
CA MET A 1 -20.64 -11.76 -25.18
C MET A 1 -19.89 -11.48 -23.88
N SER A 2 -18.55 -11.52 -23.88
CA SER A 2 -17.77 -11.14 -22.68
C SER A 2 -18.03 -9.68 -22.35
N LYS A 3 -18.33 -9.36 -21.08
CA LYS A 3 -18.52 -7.97 -20.60
C LYS A 3 -17.29 -7.07 -20.78
N PHE A 4 -16.14 -7.67 -21.10
CA PHE A 4 -14.87 -6.99 -21.32
C PHE A 4 -14.58 -6.69 -22.79
N ARG A 5 -15.48 -7.05 -23.72
CA ARG A 5 -15.24 -6.89 -25.16
C ARG A 5 -16.35 -6.09 -25.83
N ASN A 6 -15.97 -5.29 -26.82
CA ASN A 6 -16.94 -4.63 -27.70
C ASN A 6 -17.50 -5.59 -28.76
N ASN A 7 -18.44 -5.10 -29.58
CA ASN A 7 -19.07 -5.87 -30.65
C ASN A 7 -18.06 -6.37 -31.71
N ASN A 8 -16.89 -5.74 -31.81
CA ASN A 8 -15.79 -6.13 -32.70
C ASN A 8 -14.79 -7.10 -32.02
N GLY A 9 -15.07 -7.56 -30.80
CA GLY A 9 -14.20 -8.46 -30.04
C GLY A 9 -12.98 -7.81 -29.40
N GLN A 10 -12.83 -6.49 -29.47
CA GLN A 10 -11.71 -5.77 -28.87
C GLN A 10 -11.91 -5.60 -27.36
N LEU A 11 -10.83 -5.70 -26.59
CA LEU A 11 -10.84 -5.48 -25.14
C LEU A 11 -11.16 -4.02 -24.81
N LEU A 12 -12.11 -3.85 -23.90
CA LEU A 12 -12.53 -2.57 -23.35
C LEU A 12 -11.59 -2.16 -22.22
N THR A 13 -11.04 -0.95 -22.25
CA THR A 13 -10.19 -0.43 -21.17
C THR A 13 -10.91 0.69 -20.41
N MET A 14 -10.87 1.91 -20.95
CA MET A 14 -11.41 3.12 -20.34
C MET A 14 -12.89 2.99 -19.99
N THR A 15 -13.66 2.34 -20.85
CA THR A 15 -15.12 2.22 -20.70
C THR A 15 -15.54 1.36 -19.52
N LEU A 16 -14.64 0.55 -18.96
CA LEU A 16 -14.92 -0.28 -17.79
C LEU A 16 -14.83 0.51 -16.48
N LEU A 17 -14.20 1.68 -16.50
CA LEU A 17 -13.91 2.49 -15.32
C LEU A 17 -14.87 3.68 -15.31
N LEU A 18 -15.71 3.78 -14.28
CA LEU A 18 -16.82 4.72 -14.21
C LEU A 18 -16.37 6.16 -14.44
N GLU A 19 -15.37 6.62 -13.71
CA GLU A 19 -14.87 8.00 -13.69
C GLU A 19 -14.27 8.41 -15.05
N LEU A 20 -13.70 7.45 -15.78
CA LEU A 20 -12.98 7.67 -17.02
C LEU A 20 -13.85 7.37 -18.26
N SER A 21 -14.90 6.56 -18.09
CA SER A 21 -15.79 6.19 -19.18
C SER A 21 -16.64 7.38 -19.62
N ARG A 22 -16.74 7.54 -20.95
CA ARG A 22 -17.72 8.42 -21.60
C ARG A 22 -19.13 7.80 -21.61
N ASP A 23 -19.20 6.48 -21.59
CA ASP A 23 -20.44 5.69 -21.59
C ASP A 23 -20.57 5.00 -20.23
N LYS A 24 -21.35 5.60 -19.33
CA LYS A 24 -21.49 5.11 -17.95
C LYS A 24 -22.23 3.77 -17.89
N ASP A 25 -23.05 3.45 -18.89
CA ASP A 25 -23.83 2.19 -18.94
C ASP A 25 -22.94 0.96 -19.14
N ARG A 26 -21.72 1.16 -19.65
CA ARG A 26 -20.72 0.09 -19.82
C ARG A 26 -19.68 0.04 -18.69
N ALA A 27 -19.72 0.99 -17.76
CA ALA A 27 -18.81 0.98 -16.63
C ALA A 27 -19.11 -0.23 -15.73
N LEU A 28 -18.06 -0.89 -15.27
CA LEU A 28 -18.17 -2.02 -14.37
C LEU A 28 -17.66 -1.70 -12.97
N TYR A 29 -16.71 -0.77 -12.87
CA TYR A 29 -16.00 -0.49 -11.63
C TYR A 29 -15.86 1.00 -11.41
N SER A 30 -15.92 1.42 -10.16
CA SER A 30 -15.49 2.75 -9.74
C SER A 30 -14.03 2.68 -9.31
N ILE A 31 -13.24 3.68 -9.70
CA ILE A 31 -11.87 3.89 -9.23
C ILE A 31 -11.79 4.94 -8.12
N SER A 32 -12.94 5.44 -7.64
CA SER A 32 -13.03 6.36 -6.50
C SER A 32 -12.48 5.72 -5.23
N ARG A 33 -11.80 6.52 -4.41
CA ARG A 33 -11.35 6.10 -3.07
C ARG A 33 -12.52 5.90 -2.10
N GLU A 34 -13.55 6.71 -2.22
CA GLU A 34 -14.76 6.67 -1.36
C GLU A 34 -15.76 5.61 -1.82
N GLY A 35 -15.61 5.12 -3.06
CA GLY A 35 -16.59 4.26 -3.72
C GLY A 35 -17.76 5.05 -4.30
N VAL A 36 -18.56 4.38 -5.11
CA VAL A 36 -19.78 4.93 -5.71
C VAL A 36 -20.88 3.89 -5.59
N GLU A 37 -22.05 4.30 -5.10
CA GLU A 37 -23.18 3.39 -4.91
C GLU A 37 -23.56 2.70 -6.24
N GLY A 38 -23.79 1.40 -6.18
CA GLY A 38 -24.10 0.58 -7.36
C GLY A 38 -22.89 0.11 -8.17
N TYR A 39 -21.66 0.54 -7.84
CA TYR A 39 -20.44 0.09 -8.52
C TYR A 39 -19.43 -0.52 -7.54
N PRO A 40 -18.85 -1.70 -7.84
CA PRO A 40 -17.72 -2.22 -7.09
C PRO A 40 -16.54 -1.23 -7.09
N ASN A 41 -15.99 -0.98 -5.91
CA ASN A 41 -14.82 -0.13 -5.73
C ASN A 41 -13.53 -0.91 -6.04
N LEU A 42 -12.90 -0.55 -7.16
CA LEU A 42 -11.69 -1.20 -7.65
C LEU A 42 -10.47 -0.86 -6.79
N PHE A 43 -10.38 0.37 -6.27
CA PHE A 43 -9.29 0.81 -5.40
C PHE A 43 -9.28 0.00 -4.10
N GLN A 44 -10.43 -0.10 -3.45
CA GLN A 44 -10.57 -0.87 -2.22
C GLN A 44 -10.22 -2.34 -2.45
N ALA A 45 -10.75 -2.94 -3.52
CA ALA A 45 -10.45 -4.31 -3.88
C ALA A 45 -8.95 -4.55 -4.14
N TYR A 46 -8.27 -3.59 -4.77
CA TYR A 46 -6.83 -3.64 -5.01
C TYR A 46 -6.05 -3.63 -3.68
N MET A 47 -6.42 -2.73 -2.77
CA MET A 47 -5.79 -2.59 -1.45
C MET A 47 -6.05 -3.77 -0.51
N GLU A 48 -7.21 -4.40 -0.60
CA GLU A 48 -7.58 -5.56 0.22
C GLU A 48 -6.90 -6.84 -0.24
N MET A 49 -6.69 -7.00 -1.55
CA MET A 49 -6.06 -8.19 -2.10
C MET A 49 -4.57 -8.30 -1.76
N GLU A 50 -3.90 -7.15 -1.60
CA GLU A 50 -2.46 -7.05 -1.28
C GLU A 50 -1.56 -7.88 -2.23
N ASP A 51 -1.99 -8.06 -3.47
CA ASP A 51 -1.27 -8.81 -4.50
C ASP A 51 -0.26 -7.91 -5.24
N PHE A 52 1.00 -7.96 -4.82
CA PHE A 52 2.10 -7.24 -5.48
C PHE A 52 2.36 -7.66 -6.92
N THR A 53 1.94 -8.86 -7.33
CA THR A 53 2.11 -9.34 -8.71
C THR A 53 0.97 -8.91 -9.62
N GLU A 54 -0.15 -8.53 -9.01
CA GLU A 54 -1.42 -8.17 -9.65
C GLU A 54 -2.02 -9.27 -10.53
N TYR A 55 -1.52 -10.51 -10.45
CA TYR A 55 -1.99 -11.62 -11.24
C TYR A 55 -3.38 -12.10 -10.80
N GLU A 56 -3.57 -12.28 -9.48
CA GLU A 56 -4.86 -12.66 -8.92
C GLU A 56 -5.87 -11.53 -9.11
N PHE A 57 -5.40 -10.28 -8.95
CA PHE A 57 -6.22 -9.10 -9.17
C PHE A 57 -6.72 -9.05 -10.62
N ALA A 58 -5.82 -9.22 -11.58
CA ALA A 58 -6.17 -9.16 -12.99
C ALA A 58 -7.10 -10.29 -13.41
N THR A 59 -6.91 -11.50 -12.91
CA THR A 59 -7.75 -12.66 -13.26
C THR A 59 -9.12 -12.65 -12.58
N ARG A 60 -9.24 -11.96 -11.44
CA ARG A 60 -10.51 -11.80 -10.73
C ARG A 60 -11.37 -10.66 -11.29
N PHE A 61 -10.77 -9.50 -11.57
CA PHE A 61 -11.51 -8.30 -11.96
C PHE A 61 -11.52 -8.03 -13.46
N PHE A 62 -10.59 -8.62 -14.21
CA PHE A 62 -10.48 -8.42 -15.66
C PHE A 62 -10.43 -9.76 -16.38
N GLU A 63 -10.54 -9.72 -17.71
CA GLU A 63 -10.50 -10.93 -18.54
C GLU A 63 -9.18 -11.73 -18.40
N SER A 64 -8.06 -11.05 -18.16
CA SER A 64 -6.75 -11.69 -17.99
C SER A 64 -5.70 -10.69 -17.49
N TYR A 65 -4.54 -11.20 -17.08
CA TYR A 65 -3.36 -10.36 -16.81
C TYR A 65 -2.97 -9.46 -18.00
N GLN A 66 -3.07 -9.95 -19.24
CA GLN A 66 -2.76 -9.14 -20.42
C GLN A 66 -3.76 -8.00 -20.61
N HIS A 67 -5.03 -8.22 -20.24
CA HIS A 67 -6.05 -7.19 -20.28
C HIS A 67 -5.74 -6.11 -19.23
N TRP A 68 -5.49 -6.50 -17.99
CA TRP A 68 -5.10 -5.56 -16.92
C TRP A 68 -3.84 -4.75 -17.29
N LYS A 69 -2.81 -5.42 -17.79
CA LYS A 69 -1.58 -4.77 -18.27
C LYS A 69 -1.83 -3.73 -19.36
N ARG A 70 -2.83 -3.93 -20.23
CA ARG A 70 -3.22 -2.92 -21.24
C ARG A 70 -3.85 -1.69 -20.60
N ILE A 71 -4.68 -1.88 -19.57
CA ILE A 71 -5.32 -0.79 -18.80
C ILE A 71 -4.25 0.02 -18.06
N CYS A 72 -3.33 -0.63 -17.34
CA CYS A 72 -2.24 0.04 -16.61
C CYS A 72 -1.31 0.89 -17.50
N LYS A 73 -1.22 0.56 -18.79
CA LYS A 73 -0.39 1.28 -19.76
C LYS A 73 -1.08 2.51 -20.37
N GLN A 74 -2.36 2.71 -20.11
CA GLN A 74 -3.07 3.86 -20.65
C GLN A 74 -2.66 5.12 -19.89
N ASP A 75 -2.39 6.21 -20.61
CA ASP A 75 -1.87 7.45 -20.04
C ASP A 75 -2.75 8.02 -18.92
N TYR A 76 -4.06 7.83 -19.01
CA TYR A 76 -5.03 8.30 -18.02
C TYR A 76 -5.05 7.46 -16.73
N PHE A 77 -4.61 6.20 -16.77
CA PHE A 77 -4.68 5.27 -15.64
C PHE A 77 -3.31 4.93 -15.04
N ALA A 78 -2.24 5.07 -15.84
CA ALA A 78 -0.86 4.90 -15.40
C ALA A 78 -0.51 5.70 -14.12
N PRO A 79 -0.85 7.00 -13.97
CA PRO A 79 -0.56 7.72 -12.73
C PRO A 79 -1.35 7.16 -11.54
N ILE A 80 -2.64 6.87 -11.75
CA ILE A 80 -3.56 6.36 -10.71
C ILE A 80 -3.06 5.04 -10.14
N ILE A 81 -2.70 4.07 -11.01
CA ILE A 81 -2.20 2.78 -10.54
C ILE A 81 -0.82 2.88 -9.90
N SER A 82 0.00 3.86 -10.31
CA SER A 82 1.31 4.10 -9.67
C SER A 82 1.14 4.52 -8.22
N GLU A 83 0.21 5.43 -7.94
CA GLU A 83 -0.13 5.86 -6.58
C GLU A 83 -0.65 4.68 -5.74
N TRP A 84 -1.50 3.82 -6.31
CA TRP A 84 -2.03 2.66 -5.59
C TRP A 84 -0.95 1.64 -5.25
N ARG A 85 0.02 1.42 -6.14
CA ARG A 85 1.16 0.52 -5.88
C ARG A 85 2.03 1.04 -4.75
N GLU A 86 2.34 2.33 -4.76
CA GLU A 86 3.13 2.98 -3.72
C GLU A 86 2.41 2.90 -2.36
N GLU A 87 1.12 3.22 -2.33
CA GLU A 87 0.32 3.15 -1.12
C GLU A 87 0.17 1.72 -0.60
N LEU A 88 -0.01 0.72 -1.46
CA LEU A 88 -0.02 -0.69 -1.06
C LEU A 88 1.33 -1.10 -0.45
N GLU A 89 2.44 -0.70 -1.07
CA GLU A 89 3.77 -0.97 -0.55
C GLU A 89 3.97 -0.34 0.83
N LEU A 90 3.55 0.91 1.02
CA LEU A 90 3.58 1.61 2.30
C LEU A 90 2.70 0.93 3.35
N LYS A 91 1.46 0.55 3.01
CA LYS A 91 0.53 -0.16 3.89
C LYS A 91 1.15 -1.48 4.40
N VAL A 92 1.71 -2.28 3.50
CA VAL A 92 2.32 -3.56 3.85
C VAL A 92 3.60 -3.35 4.66
N LYS A 93 4.44 -2.37 4.29
CA LYS A 93 5.63 -1.98 5.07
C LYS A 93 5.26 -1.58 6.50
N ALA A 94 4.28 -0.70 6.68
CA ALA A 94 3.83 -0.24 7.99
C ALA A 94 3.32 -1.40 8.85
N ARG A 95 2.50 -2.28 8.28
CA ARG A 95 2.01 -3.48 8.96
C ARG A 95 3.14 -4.43 9.36
N ASN A 96 4.08 -4.69 8.46
CA ASN A 96 5.23 -5.56 8.73
C ASN A 96 6.13 -4.95 9.81
N LEU A 97 6.35 -3.64 9.77
CA LEU A 97 7.12 -2.92 10.77
C LEU A 97 6.46 -3.00 12.15
N LYS A 98 5.14 -2.76 12.24
CA LYS A 98 4.38 -2.93 13.49
C LYS A 98 4.51 -4.35 14.04
N SER A 99 4.44 -5.37 13.17
CA SER A 99 4.66 -6.77 13.55
C SER A 99 6.08 -7.02 14.07
N LEU A 100 7.10 -6.43 13.44
CA LEU A 100 8.49 -6.56 13.87
C LEU A 100 8.74 -5.88 15.23
N ILE A 101 8.18 -4.68 15.44
CA ILE A 101 8.28 -3.96 16.71
C ILE A 101 7.67 -4.79 17.84
N ASN A 102 6.47 -5.34 17.63
CA ASN A 102 5.82 -6.22 18.62
C ASN A 102 6.68 -7.46 18.92
N LYS A 103 7.30 -8.06 17.90
CA LYS A 103 8.20 -9.21 18.09
C LYS A 103 9.48 -8.84 18.85
N ALA A 104 10.01 -7.63 18.61
CA ALA A 104 11.24 -7.15 19.24
C ALA A 104 11.13 -7.01 20.77
N GLU A 105 9.92 -6.84 21.32
CA GLU A 105 9.70 -6.86 22.78
C GLU A 105 10.08 -8.20 23.42
N SER A 106 9.94 -9.29 22.66
CA SER A 106 10.23 -10.67 23.10
C SER A 106 11.54 -11.24 22.54
N ASP A 107 12.00 -10.75 21.38
CA ASP A 107 13.20 -11.25 20.69
C ASP A 107 14.26 -10.16 20.51
N SER A 108 15.34 -10.29 21.28
CA SER A 108 16.50 -9.39 21.24
C SER A 108 17.26 -9.39 19.90
N GLY A 109 17.09 -10.40 19.05
CA GLY A 109 17.65 -10.46 17.70
C GLY A 109 16.90 -9.55 16.74
N VAL A 110 15.56 -9.57 16.78
CA VAL A 110 14.70 -8.66 16.01
C VAL A 110 14.89 -7.22 16.47
N ALA A 111 15.04 -6.99 17.78
CA ALA A 111 15.37 -5.69 18.34
C ALA A 111 16.68 -5.11 17.79
N LYS A 112 17.74 -5.92 17.70
CA LYS A 112 19.01 -5.50 17.10
C LYS A 112 18.87 -5.22 15.60
N TYR A 113 18.10 -6.03 14.89
CA TYR A 113 17.83 -5.81 13.47
C TYR A 113 17.11 -4.47 13.23
N LEU A 114 16.09 -4.15 14.04
CA LEU A 114 15.38 -2.87 13.96
C LEU A 114 16.27 -1.66 14.29
N LEU A 115 17.21 -1.79 15.23
CA LEU A 115 18.15 -0.71 15.56
C LEU A 115 19.24 -0.55 14.50
N GLY A 116 19.78 -1.65 13.98
CA GLY A 116 20.80 -1.64 12.93
C GLY A 116 20.26 -1.20 11.56
N ASN A 117 18.98 -1.46 11.32
CA ASN A 117 18.25 -1.00 10.14
C ASN A 117 17.29 0.14 10.48
N SER A 118 17.52 0.88 11.57
CA SER A 118 16.74 2.07 11.90
C SER A 118 16.66 2.92 10.64
N TRP A 119 15.43 3.09 10.16
CA TRP A 119 15.05 3.44 8.80
C TRP A 119 15.30 4.93 8.51
N VAL A 120 16.52 5.39 8.77
CA VAL A 120 17.09 6.48 7.99
C VAL A 120 17.06 6.01 6.56
N ASP A 121 16.26 6.71 5.76
CA ASP A 121 16.66 7.03 4.42
C ASP A 121 18.17 7.29 4.38
N LYS A 122 18.95 6.29 3.94
CA LYS A 122 20.27 6.52 3.36
C LYS A 122 20.19 7.43 2.10
N ALA A 123 19.02 8.01 1.82
CA ALA A 123 18.82 9.11 0.90
C ALA A 123 19.07 10.50 1.55
N GLN A 124 19.09 10.66 2.89
CA GLN A 124 19.29 11.97 3.54
C GLN A 124 20.57 12.10 4.41
N GLU A 125 21.22 11.00 4.83
CA GLU A 125 22.46 11.09 5.62
C GLU A 125 23.73 11.03 4.77
N LYS A 126 24.05 12.15 4.10
CA LYS A 126 25.43 12.44 3.65
C LYS A 126 26.34 12.96 4.76
N ASN A 127 25.87 13.06 6.01
CA ASN A 127 26.68 13.55 7.13
C ASN A 127 26.48 12.72 8.40
N LYS A 128 27.48 11.87 8.69
CA LYS A 128 27.84 11.28 9.99
C LYS A 128 26.80 10.39 10.70
N VAL A 129 26.94 9.08 10.53
CA VAL A 129 26.75 8.13 11.64
C VAL A 129 28.14 7.79 12.20
N PRO A 130 28.46 8.07 13.48
CA PRO A 130 29.70 7.61 14.08
C PRO A 130 29.65 6.08 14.19
N ASN A 131 30.77 5.43 13.86
CA ASN A 131 30.98 3.99 13.99
C ASN A 131 30.39 3.43 15.30
N LEU A 132 29.28 2.70 15.22
CA LEU A 132 28.76 1.84 16.29
C LEU A 132 29.65 0.58 16.39
N ARG A 133 30.91 0.77 16.79
CA ARG A 133 31.81 -0.31 17.20
C ARG A 133 31.44 -0.74 18.62
N GLY A 134 30.55 -1.72 18.73
CA GLY A 134 30.33 -2.50 19.95
C GLY A 134 28.88 -2.89 20.20
N ARG A 135 28.68 -4.18 20.54
CA ARG A 135 27.73 -4.68 21.56
C ARG A 135 26.72 -3.71 22.19
N PRO A 136 25.63 -3.21 21.57
CA PRO A 136 24.67 -2.41 22.32
C PRO A 136 24.09 -3.23 23.48
N SER A 137 24.02 -2.63 24.66
CA SER A 137 23.60 -3.33 25.87
C SER A 137 22.10 -3.65 25.80
N LYS A 138 21.66 -4.73 26.45
CA LYS A 138 20.24 -5.14 26.46
C LYS A 138 19.29 -4.02 26.97
N GLU A 139 19.81 -3.12 27.80
CA GLU A 139 19.05 -2.01 28.39
C GLU A 139 18.86 -0.84 27.43
N GLU A 140 19.89 -0.49 26.65
CA GLU A 140 19.80 0.55 25.61
C GLU A 140 18.82 0.15 24.50
N ILE A 141 18.86 -1.13 24.14
CA ILE A 141 17.93 -1.73 23.18
C ILE A 141 16.49 -1.58 23.70
N LYS A 142 16.25 -1.92 24.97
CA LYS A 142 14.92 -1.82 25.57
C LYS A 142 14.43 -0.38 25.67
N LYS A 143 15.32 0.56 26.04
CA LYS A 143 14.98 2.00 26.12
C LYS A 143 14.60 2.58 24.76
N HIS A 144 15.38 2.30 23.71
CA HIS A 144 15.06 2.79 22.37
C HIS A 144 13.78 2.17 21.81
N LEU A 145 13.56 0.87 22.03
CA LEU A 145 12.29 0.25 21.68
C LEU A 145 11.12 0.90 22.41
N THR A 146 11.24 1.17 23.71
CA THR A 146 10.17 1.85 24.47
C THR A 146 9.88 3.25 23.95
N LEU A 147 10.90 4.00 23.50
CA LEU A 147 10.71 5.33 22.90
C LEU A 147 9.93 5.23 21.58
N ILE A 148 10.35 4.35 20.68
CA ILE A 148 9.67 4.13 19.39
C ILE A 148 8.23 3.64 19.60
N THR A 149 7.98 2.75 20.57
CA THR A 149 6.62 2.30 20.87
C THR A 149 5.75 3.41 21.46
N ASN A 150 6.31 4.30 22.27
CA ASN A 150 5.58 5.41 22.87
C ASN A 150 5.24 6.48 21.83
N GLU A 151 6.17 6.80 20.93
CA GLU A 151 5.93 7.73 19.81
C GLU A 151 4.81 7.22 18.89
N ASN A 152 4.83 5.93 18.53
CA ASN A 152 3.76 5.34 17.71
C ASN A 152 2.39 5.34 18.41
N LYS A 153 2.36 5.10 19.74
CA LYS A 153 1.10 5.19 20.50
C LYS A 153 0.55 6.62 20.52
N GLN A 154 1.40 7.62 20.71
CA GLN A 154 0.97 9.02 20.68
C GLN A 154 0.40 9.42 19.32
N ILE A 155 0.99 8.94 18.23
CA ILE A 155 0.49 9.18 16.87
C ILE A 155 -0.87 8.50 16.64
N ASP A 156 -1.02 7.22 17.05
CA ASP A 156 -2.30 6.49 16.95
C ASP A 156 -3.39 7.19 17.81
N ASP A 157 -3.06 7.64 19.03
CA ASP A 157 -3.98 8.36 19.92
C ASP A 157 -4.35 9.75 19.38
N ASP A 158 -3.42 10.46 18.75
CA ASP A 158 -3.69 11.74 18.08
C ASP A 158 -4.56 11.56 16.83
N TYR A 159 -4.32 10.51 16.05
CA TYR A 159 -5.15 10.17 14.90
C TYR A 159 -6.61 9.87 15.30
N GLU A 160 -6.82 9.06 16.34
CA GLU A 160 -8.15 8.78 16.86
C GLU A 160 -8.85 10.02 17.44
N ARG A 161 -8.09 10.94 18.07
CA ARG A 161 -8.63 12.23 18.52
C ARG A 161 -9.10 13.11 17.36
N ILE A 162 -8.32 13.21 16.28
CA ILE A 162 -8.68 14.03 15.11
C ILE A 162 -9.93 13.45 14.42
N LYS A 163 -10.00 12.13 14.30
CA LYS A 163 -11.14 11.42 13.69
C LYS A 163 -12.46 11.59 14.46
N GLN A 164 -12.41 11.75 15.79
CA GLN A 164 -13.59 12.03 16.62
C GLN A 164 -14.00 13.51 16.62
N SER A 165 -13.13 14.41 16.13
CA SER A 165 -13.38 15.85 16.04
C SER A 165 -13.84 16.35 14.66
N SER A 166 -13.99 15.46 13.68
CA SER A 166 -14.60 15.72 12.36
C SER A 166 -15.99 15.09 12.27
#